data_AF-A0A950J3K7-F1
#
_entry.id   AF-A0A950J3K7-F1
#
_cell.length_a   1.000
_cell.length_b   1.000
_cell.length_c   1.000
_cell.angle_alpha   90.00
_cell.angle_beta   90.00
_cell.angle_gamma   90.00
#
_symmetry.space_group_name_H-M   'P 1'
#
loop_
_entity.id
_entity.type
_entity.pdbx_description
1 polymer ?
#
loop_
_entity_poly.entity_id
_entity_poly.type
_entity_poly.pdbx_seq_one_letter_code
_entity_poly.pdbx_strand_id
1 'polypeptide(L)'
;AAPVIAELARDSGALSVAVVTKPFAFEGRKRMQVAEMGIAELEGKVDTLITIPNERILQVIEKKTPLNDAFALADDVLRQGIQGISDLITQPGLINLDFADVKTVMAEAGNSMMGIGDGTGEHRAADAAQKAIASPLLETTIDGARGVIFNITGGPDMAMYEVNEAAEMISRAVDSDAQIIFGASIDPNMAGKVRVTVLAAGFGSSRRYEGRVASFKFDTAIDKVAPVSMDDIEVPAFLRYRG
;
A
#
# COMPACT_ATOMS: atom_id res chain seq x y z
N ALA A 1 -11.09 -25.28 -3.50
CA ALA A 1 -12.26 -24.40 -3.34
C ALA A 1 -11.94 -22.98 -3.80
N ALA A 2 -10.92 -22.32 -3.23
CA ALA A 2 -10.53 -20.96 -3.62
C ALA A 2 -10.34 -20.73 -5.14
N PRO A 3 -9.71 -21.64 -5.91
CA PRO A 3 -9.59 -21.48 -7.37
C PRO A 3 -10.93 -21.36 -8.10
N VAL A 4 -11.93 -22.17 -7.69
CA VAL A 4 -13.27 -22.16 -8.30
C VAL A 4 -14.02 -20.87 -7.97
N ILE A 5 -13.88 -20.37 -6.74
CA ILE A 5 -14.53 -19.12 -6.32
C ILE A 5 -13.92 -17.93 -7.07
N ALA A 6 -12.60 -17.90 -7.20
CA ALA A 6 -11.87 -16.87 -7.94
C ALA A 6 -12.29 -16.80 -9.42
N GLU A 7 -12.42 -17.96 -10.06
CA GLU A 7 -12.85 -18.09 -11.45
C GLU A 7 -14.27 -17.55 -11.66
N LEU A 8 -15.22 -17.93 -10.79
CA LEU A 8 -16.59 -17.42 -10.85
C LEU A 8 -16.67 -15.90 -10.61
N ALA A 9 -15.87 -15.38 -9.68
CA ALA A 9 -15.81 -13.94 -9.43
C ALA A 9 -15.27 -13.19 -10.66
N ARG A 10 -14.20 -13.69 -11.28
CA ARG A 10 -13.61 -13.09 -12.48
C ARG A 10 -14.56 -13.15 -13.68
N ASP A 11 -15.24 -14.29 -13.89
CA ASP A 11 -16.23 -14.47 -14.96
C ASP A 11 -17.43 -13.53 -14.81
N SER A 12 -17.75 -13.11 -13.59
CA SER A 12 -18.79 -12.10 -13.32
C SER A 12 -18.36 -10.65 -13.62
N GLY A 13 -17.10 -10.43 -13.99
CA GLY A 13 -16.52 -9.11 -14.26
C GLY A 13 -16.03 -8.36 -13.01
N ALA A 14 -16.01 -9.01 -11.85
CA ALA A 14 -15.45 -8.45 -10.62
C ALA A 14 -13.91 -8.48 -10.66
N LEU A 15 -13.28 -7.46 -10.08
CA LEU A 15 -11.84 -7.48 -9.81
C LEU A 15 -11.54 -8.55 -8.74
N SER A 16 -10.87 -9.62 -9.14
CA SER A 16 -10.62 -10.79 -8.31
C SER A 16 -9.20 -10.73 -7.73
N VAL A 17 -9.10 -10.48 -6.42
CA VAL A 17 -7.83 -10.42 -5.68
C VAL A 17 -7.78 -11.56 -4.69
N ALA A 18 -6.75 -12.42 -4.77
CA ALA A 18 -6.50 -13.44 -3.78
C ALA A 18 -5.34 -13.06 -2.87
N VAL A 19 -5.54 -13.21 -1.56
CA VAL A 19 -4.49 -13.08 -0.55
C VAL A 19 -4.32 -14.43 0.12
N VAL A 20 -3.15 -15.04 -0.01
CA VAL A 20 -2.88 -16.41 0.46
C VAL A 20 -1.55 -16.49 1.20
N THR A 21 -1.44 -17.42 2.16
CA THR A 21 -0.20 -17.67 2.88
C THR A 21 0.50 -18.95 2.42
N LYS A 22 1.83 -18.94 2.34
CA LYS A 22 2.62 -20.18 2.31
C LYS A 22 2.85 -20.67 3.75
N PRO A 23 2.73 -21.98 4.02
CA PRO A 23 2.90 -22.53 5.37
C PRO A 23 4.33 -22.36 5.88
N PHE A 24 4.53 -22.47 7.18
CA PHE A 24 5.88 -22.47 7.76
C PHE A 24 6.66 -23.72 7.34
N ALA A 25 7.99 -23.63 7.28
CA ALA A 25 8.83 -24.78 6.94
C ALA A 25 8.64 -25.97 7.92
N PHE A 26 8.39 -25.67 9.20
CA PHE A 26 8.18 -26.69 10.24
C PHE A 26 6.87 -27.49 10.08
N GLU A 27 5.89 -26.98 9.33
CA GLU A 27 4.63 -27.68 9.07
C GLU A 27 4.81 -28.88 8.12
N GLY A 28 5.97 -28.96 7.48
CA GLY A 28 6.41 -30.11 6.70
C GLY A 28 6.26 -29.95 5.19
N ARG A 29 7.15 -30.64 4.46
CA ARG A 29 7.27 -30.53 2.98
C ARG A 29 5.97 -30.82 2.24
N LYS A 30 5.16 -31.77 2.73
CA LYS A 30 3.88 -32.13 2.09
C LYS A 30 2.89 -30.96 2.09
N ARG A 31 2.80 -30.19 3.19
CA ARG A 31 1.94 -29.00 3.26
C ARG A 31 2.43 -27.91 2.30
N MET A 32 3.74 -27.68 2.26
CA MET A 32 4.34 -26.74 1.30
C MET A 32 4.03 -27.11 -0.15
N GLN A 33 4.21 -28.37 -0.54
CA GLN A 33 3.90 -28.82 -1.91
C GLN A 33 2.43 -28.61 -2.28
N VAL A 34 1.51 -28.91 -1.36
CA VAL A 34 0.07 -28.68 -1.59
C VAL A 34 -0.23 -27.17 -1.73
N ALA A 35 0.41 -26.33 -0.93
CA ALA A 35 0.25 -24.88 -1.02
C ALA A 35 0.75 -24.33 -2.37
N GLU A 36 1.94 -24.73 -2.81
CA GLU A 36 2.51 -24.33 -4.11
C GLU A 36 1.62 -24.76 -5.28
N MET A 37 1.09 -26.00 -5.25
CA MET A 37 0.15 -26.46 -6.28
C MET A 37 -1.14 -25.64 -6.30
N GLY A 38 -1.69 -25.30 -5.13
CA GLY A 38 -2.90 -24.50 -5.02
C GLY A 38 -2.69 -23.04 -5.46
N ILE A 39 -1.52 -22.47 -5.14
CA ILE A 39 -1.09 -21.14 -5.57
C ILE A 39 -0.98 -21.09 -7.10
N ALA A 40 -0.32 -22.07 -7.72
CA ALA A 40 -0.19 -22.15 -9.17
C ALA A 40 -1.55 -22.30 -9.88
N GLU A 41 -2.50 -23.06 -9.31
CA GLU A 41 -3.85 -23.16 -9.87
C GLU A 41 -4.62 -21.84 -9.74
N LEU A 42 -4.39 -21.09 -8.66
CA LEU A 42 -5.08 -19.84 -8.37
C LEU A 42 -4.57 -18.68 -9.22
N GLU A 43 -3.26 -18.63 -9.52
CA GLU A 43 -2.61 -17.57 -10.30
C GLU A 43 -3.30 -17.32 -11.65
N GLY A 44 -3.72 -18.38 -12.34
CA GLY A 44 -4.43 -18.26 -13.62
C GLY A 44 -5.91 -17.83 -13.52
N LYS A 45 -6.47 -17.78 -12.30
CA LYS A 45 -7.90 -17.59 -12.05
C LYS A 45 -8.23 -16.28 -11.31
N VAL A 46 -7.22 -15.51 -10.92
CA VAL A 46 -7.37 -14.20 -10.28
C VAL A 46 -6.73 -13.12 -11.13
N ASP A 47 -7.10 -11.87 -10.89
CA ASP A 47 -6.44 -10.72 -11.52
C ASP A 47 -5.13 -10.40 -10.80
N THR A 48 -5.16 -10.46 -9.47
CA THR A 48 -3.98 -10.25 -8.60
C THR A 48 -3.89 -11.36 -7.56
N LEU A 49 -2.69 -11.93 -7.40
CA LEU A 49 -2.37 -12.89 -6.36
C LEU A 49 -1.31 -12.30 -5.42
N ILE A 50 -1.67 -12.10 -4.16
CA ILE A 50 -0.77 -11.65 -3.10
C ILE A 50 -0.39 -12.87 -2.27
N THR A 51 0.90 -13.22 -2.31
CA THR A 51 1.41 -14.38 -1.60
C THR A 51 2.25 -13.95 -0.40
N ILE A 52 1.84 -14.37 0.79
CA ILE A 52 2.50 -14.03 2.04
C ILE A 52 3.24 -15.26 2.58
N PRO A 53 4.57 -15.30 2.53
CA PRO A 53 5.33 -16.41 3.10
C PRO A 53 5.35 -16.34 4.64
N ASN A 54 4.71 -17.30 5.33
CA ASN A 54 4.70 -17.32 6.80
C ASN A 54 6.11 -17.40 7.39
N GLU A 55 7.08 -17.97 6.67
CA GLU A 55 8.49 -18.00 7.08
C GLU A 55 9.06 -16.59 7.32
N ARG A 56 8.55 -15.55 6.64
CA ARG A 56 8.99 -14.16 6.85
C ARG A 56 8.50 -13.57 8.15
N ILE A 57 7.37 -14.05 8.65
CA ILE A 57 6.84 -13.66 9.96
C ILE A 57 7.84 -14.06 11.05
N LEU A 58 8.55 -15.19 10.88
CA LEU A 58 9.59 -15.62 11.82
C LEU A 58 10.77 -14.63 11.94
N GLN A 59 10.97 -13.75 10.94
CA GLN A 59 12.02 -12.72 10.97
C GLN A 59 11.60 -11.50 11.80
N VAL A 60 10.30 -11.36 12.07
CA VAL A 60 9.72 -10.21 12.77
C VAL A 60 9.40 -10.54 14.24
N ILE A 61 9.20 -11.82 14.57
CA ILE A 61 8.87 -12.25 15.94
C ILE A 61 10.12 -12.51 16.80
N GLU A 62 9.95 -12.38 18.12
CA GLU A 62 10.99 -12.72 19.09
C GLU A 62 11.12 -14.24 19.26
N LYS A 63 12.33 -14.70 19.61
CA LYS A 63 12.61 -16.15 19.80
C LYS A 63 11.72 -16.85 20.84
N LYS A 64 11.06 -16.10 21.72
CA LYS A 64 10.20 -16.62 22.79
C LYS A 64 8.70 -16.50 22.45
N THR A 65 8.35 -15.98 21.28
CA THR A 65 6.95 -15.81 20.87
C THR A 65 6.26 -17.19 20.83
N PRO A 66 5.16 -17.38 21.56
CA PRO A 66 4.34 -18.60 21.52
C PRO A 66 3.81 -18.89 20.11
N LEU A 67 3.55 -20.17 19.82
CA LEU A 67 3.04 -20.60 18.51
C LEU A 67 1.71 -19.91 18.13
N ASN A 68 0.79 -19.77 19.08
CA ASN A 68 -0.49 -19.10 18.84
C ASN A 68 -0.32 -17.63 18.46
N ASP A 69 0.65 -16.95 19.07
CA ASP A 69 0.93 -15.54 18.80
C ASP A 69 1.58 -15.36 17.41
N ALA A 70 2.41 -16.33 16.97
CA ALA A 70 2.96 -16.34 15.63
C ALA A 70 1.89 -16.53 14.54
N PHE A 71 0.89 -17.40 14.79
CA PHE A 71 -0.26 -17.53 13.88
C PHE A 71 -1.16 -16.28 13.91
N ALA A 72 -1.39 -15.70 15.09
CA ALA A 72 -2.15 -14.46 15.20
C ALA A 72 -1.49 -13.30 14.45
N LEU A 73 -0.15 -13.26 14.41
CA LEU A 73 0.57 -12.28 13.59
C LEU A 73 0.40 -12.55 12.08
N ALA A 74 0.37 -13.81 11.65
CA ALA A 74 0.06 -14.15 10.26
C ALA A 74 -1.34 -13.70 9.85
N ASP A 75 -2.31 -13.92 10.74
CA ASP A 75 -3.68 -13.45 10.55
C ASP A 75 -3.74 -11.91 10.52
N ASP A 76 -2.97 -11.20 11.36
CA ASP A 76 -2.93 -9.74 11.32
C ASP A 76 -2.28 -9.22 10.03
N VAL A 77 -1.22 -9.86 9.52
CA VAL A 77 -0.61 -9.50 8.23
C VAL A 77 -1.61 -9.70 7.08
N LEU A 78 -2.37 -10.80 7.08
CA LEU A 78 -3.46 -11.03 6.12
C LEU A 78 -4.55 -9.97 6.22
N ARG A 79 -4.98 -9.67 7.44
CA ARG A 79 -5.98 -8.64 7.73
C ARG A 79 -5.52 -7.28 7.22
N GLN A 80 -4.26 -6.91 7.47
CA GLN A 80 -3.66 -5.68 7.00
C GLN A 80 -3.55 -5.65 5.46
N GLY A 81 -3.29 -6.79 4.81
CA GLY A 81 -3.33 -6.93 3.35
C GLY A 81 -4.67 -6.61 2.74
N ILE A 82 -5.72 -7.20 3.28
CA ILE A 82 -7.09 -6.95 2.83
C ILE A 82 -7.49 -5.51 3.17
N GLN A 83 -7.17 -5.05 4.38
CA GLN A 83 -7.50 -3.70 4.84
C GLN A 83 -6.81 -2.63 3.98
N GLY A 84 -5.52 -2.78 3.66
CA GLY A 84 -4.79 -1.80 2.86
C GLY A 84 -5.44 -1.54 1.51
N ILE A 85 -5.93 -2.58 0.85
CA ILE A 85 -6.63 -2.48 -0.45
C ILE A 85 -8.06 -1.96 -0.26
N SER A 86 -8.76 -2.47 0.75
CA SER A 86 -10.13 -2.06 1.04
C SER A 86 -10.21 -0.59 1.42
N ASP A 87 -9.28 -0.10 2.25
CA ASP A 87 -9.26 1.29 2.72
C ASP A 87 -8.98 2.27 1.59
N LEU A 88 -8.18 1.88 0.59
CA LEU A 88 -7.95 2.67 -0.63
C LEU A 88 -9.22 2.86 -1.48
N ILE A 89 -10.17 1.92 -1.42
CA ILE A 89 -11.39 1.92 -2.25
C ILE A 89 -12.59 2.47 -1.48
N THR A 90 -12.70 2.14 -0.20
CA THR A 90 -13.95 2.28 0.56
C THR A 90 -13.94 3.46 1.54
N GLN A 91 -12.77 3.90 1.99
CA GLN A 91 -12.70 5.05 2.89
C GLN A 91 -12.52 6.33 2.08
N PRO A 92 -13.32 7.39 2.33
CA PRO A 92 -13.06 8.70 1.78
C PRO A 92 -11.70 9.17 2.29
N GLY A 93 -10.67 9.01 1.48
CA GLY A 93 -9.34 9.52 1.77
C GLY A 93 -9.31 11.04 1.70
N LEU A 94 -8.31 11.66 2.36
CA LEU A 94 -7.94 13.06 2.08
C LEU A 94 -7.53 13.23 0.62
N ILE A 95 -6.91 12.18 0.06
CA ILE A 95 -6.56 12.05 -1.35
C ILE A 95 -7.22 10.77 -1.81
N ASN A 96 -8.38 10.94 -2.43
CA ASN A 96 -9.20 9.82 -2.86
C ASN A 96 -8.66 9.26 -4.17
N LEU A 97 -8.41 7.94 -4.18
CA LEU A 97 -8.21 7.18 -5.39
C LEU A 97 -9.57 6.72 -5.91
N ASP A 98 -9.72 6.65 -7.23
CA ASP A 98 -10.90 6.00 -7.79
C ASP A 98 -10.64 4.50 -7.98
N PHE A 99 -11.72 3.71 -8.01
CA PHE A 99 -11.61 2.28 -8.22
C PHE A 99 -11.08 1.93 -9.62
N ALA A 100 -11.20 2.84 -10.59
CA ALA A 100 -10.70 2.62 -11.94
C ALA A 100 -9.16 2.62 -11.95
N ASP A 101 -8.51 3.52 -11.21
CA ASP A 101 -7.06 3.56 -11.02
C ASP A 101 -6.58 2.24 -10.40
N VAL A 102 -7.18 1.82 -9.28
CA VAL A 102 -6.84 0.56 -8.61
C VAL A 102 -7.02 -0.62 -9.55
N LYS A 103 -8.15 -0.68 -10.28
CA LYS A 103 -8.41 -1.71 -11.28
C LYS A 103 -7.37 -1.71 -12.40
N THR A 104 -6.84 -0.56 -12.80
CA THR A 104 -5.86 -0.46 -13.89
C THR A 104 -4.52 -1.11 -13.51
N VAL A 105 -4.11 -1.03 -12.25
CA VAL A 105 -2.87 -1.66 -11.77
C VAL A 105 -3.08 -3.12 -11.34
N MET A 106 -4.24 -3.46 -10.79
CA MET A 106 -4.51 -4.80 -10.24
C MET A 106 -5.15 -5.77 -11.25
N ALA A 107 -5.76 -5.28 -12.34
CA ALA A 107 -6.29 -6.15 -13.38
C ALA A 107 -5.14 -6.88 -14.10
N GLU A 108 -5.18 -8.21 -14.13
CA GLU A 108 -4.14 -9.06 -14.73
C GLU A 108 -2.71 -8.77 -14.25
N ALA A 109 -2.56 -8.27 -13.03
CA ALA A 109 -1.27 -7.96 -12.44
C ALA A 109 -0.46 -9.21 -12.08
N GLY A 110 -1.15 -10.35 -11.89
CA GLY A 110 -0.54 -11.62 -11.53
C GLY A 110 0.05 -11.58 -10.12
N ASN A 111 1.25 -12.14 -9.97
CA ASN A 111 1.91 -12.22 -8.66
C ASN A 111 2.31 -10.82 -8.15
N SER A 112 1.94 -10.57 -6.90
CA SER A 112 2.12 -9.29 -6.22
C SER A 112 2.64 -9.48 -4.81
N MET A 113 3.28 -8.45 -4.29
CA MET A 113 3.92 -8.46 -2.97
C MET A 113 3.45 -7.26 -2.16
N MET A 114 3.46 -7.42 -0.84
CA MET A 114 2.99 -6.41 0.08
C MET A 114 4.07 -6.06 1.09
N GLY A 115 4.28 -4.77 1.30
CA GLY A 115 5.12 -4.21 2.35
C GLY A 115 4.29 -3.34 3.30
N ILE A 116 4.58 -3.44 4.59
CA ILE A 116 3.89 -2.66 5.63
C ILE A 116 4.94 -2.05 6.54
N GLY A 117 4.78 -0.78 6.86
CA GLY A 117 5.62 -0.06 7.80
C GLY A 117 4.81 0.85 8.70
N ASP A 118 5.18 0.88 9.97
CA ASP A 118 4.60 1.74 10.99
C ASP A 118 5.68 2.71 11.51
N GLY A 119 5.29 3.97 11.73
CA GLY A 119 6.16 5.01 12.25
C GLY A 119 5.45 5.87 13.29
N THR A 120 6.25 6.45 14.19
CA THR A 120 5.82 7.30 15.30
C THR A 120 6.86 8.39 15.57
N GLY A 121 6.45 9.52 16.13
CA GLY A 121 7.36 10.64 16.40
C GLY A 121 7.46 11.62 15.23
N GLU A 122 8.56 12.37 15.19
CA GLU A 122 8.74 13.52 14.28
C GLU A 122 8.92 13.12 12.80
N HIS A 123 9.60 11.98 12.55
CA HIS A 123 9.86 11.44 11.21
C HIS A 123 8.97 10.22 10.88
N ARG A 124 7.80 10.14 11.51
CA ARG A 124 6.94 8.94 11.46
C ARG A 124 6.56 8.49 10.05
N ALA A 125 6.31 9.41 9.12
CA ALA A 125 5.93 9.04 7.75
C ALA A 125 7.11 8.51 6.93
N ALA A 126 8.27 9.18 7.01
CA ALA A 126 9.51 8.70 6.39
C ALA A 126 9.92 7.32 6.93
N ASP A 127 9.89 7.14 8.25
CA ASP A 127 10.22 5.87 8.90
C ASP A 127 9.25 4.75 8.48
N ALA A 128 7.95 5.06 8.41
CA ALA A 128 6.93 4.12 7.97
C ALA A 128 7.16 3.71 6.50
N ALA A 129 7.45 4.68 5.61
CA ALA A 129 7.76 4.41 4.21
C ALA A 129 9.01 3.53 4.06
N GLN A 130 10.08 3.86 4.78
CA GLN A 130 11.32 3.07 4.74
C GLN A 130 11.07 1.63 5.19
N LYS A 131 10.32 1.42 6.28
CA LYS A 131 9.97 0.09 6.78
C LYS A 131 9.08 -0.68 5.80
N ALA A 132 8.15 -0.01 5.11
CA ALA A 132 7.29 -0.64 4.13
C ALA A 132 8.09 -1.14 2.92
N ILE A 133 9.03 -0.32 2.41
CA ILE A 133 9.91 -0.67 1.28
C ILE A 133 10.92 -1.76 1.65
N ALA A 134 11.42 -1.75 2.89
CA ALA A 134 12.34 -2.74 3.42
C ALA A 134 11.63 -3.93 4.11
N SER A 135 10.31 -4.08 3.90
CA SER A 135 9.52 -5.05 4.63
C SER A 135 9.97 -6.48 4.31
N PRO A 136 10.16 -7.36 5.32
CA PRO A 136 10.51 -8.76 5.11
C PRO A 136 9.48 -9.55 4.30
N LEU A 137 8.25 -9.03 4.20
CA LEU A 137 7.15 -9.61 3.44
C LEU A 137 7.31 -9.46 1.92
N LEU A 138 8.20 -8.56 1.48
CA LEU A 138 8.60 -8.44 0.10
C LEU A 138 9.63 -9.53 -0.21
N GLU A 139 9.24 -10.58 -0.95
CA GLU A 139 10.16 -11.66 -1.34
C GLU A 139 11.27 -11.16 -2.27
N THR A 140 11.00 -10.11 -3.05
CA THR A 140 11.91 -9.41 -3.96
C THR A 140 11.84 -7.92 -3.68
N THR A 141 12.86 -7.17 -4.10
CA THR A 141 12.83 -5.70 -4.06
C THR A 141 11.62 -5.17 -4.82
N ILE A 142 11.08 -4.02 -4.38
CA ILE A 142 10.03 -3.32 -5.15
C ILE A 142 10.53 -2.82 -6.51
N ASP A 143 11.85 -2.74 -6.68
CA ASP A 143 12.53 -2.49 -7.94
C ASP A 143 12.15 -3.58 -8.98
N GLY A 144 11.61 -3.15 -10.12
CA GLY A 144 11.07 -4.01 -11.17
C GLY A 144 9.56 -4.27 -11.11
N ALA A 145 8.83 -3.70 -10.15
CA ALA A 145 7.38 -3.65 -10.19
C ALA A 145 6.90 -2.68 -11.28
N ARG A 146 5.92 -3.09 -12.09
CA ARG A 146 5.34 -2.23 -13.13
C ARG A 146 4.19 -1.36 -12.62
N GLY A 147 3.56 -1.80 -11.53
CA GLY A 147 2.49 -1.09 -10.87
C GLY A 147 2.73 -1.12 -9.38
N VAL A 148 2.64 0.04 -8.73
CA VAL A 148 2.78 0.18 -7.29
C VAL A 148 1.61 0.98 -6.77
N ILE A 149 0.87 0.39 -5.83
CA ILE A 149 -0.20 1.06 -5.10
C ILE A 149 0.29 1.24 -3.67
N PHE A 150 0.21 2.45 -3.13
CA PHE A 150 0.49 2.65 -1.71
C PHE A 150 -0.54 3.53 -1.03
N ASN A 151 -0.84 3.18 0.22
CA ASN A 151 -1.72 3.92 1.11
C ASN A 151 -0.91 4.49 2.27
N ILE A 152 -1.20 5.73 2.64
CA ILE A 152 -0.70 6.34 3.87
C ILE A 152 -1.91 6.55 4.80
N THR A 153 -1.93 5.82 5.91
CA THR A 153 -2.96 5.96 6.94
C THR A 153 -2.35 6.61 8.16
N GLY A 154 -2.92 7.72 8.62
CA GLY A 154 -2.46 8.43 9.81
C GLY A 154 -3.61 8.94 10.67
N GLY A 155 -3.26 9.44 11.85
CA GLY A 155 -4.22 10.15 12.70
C GLY A 155 -4.69 11.47 12.08
N PRO A 156 -5.73 12.11 12.66
CA PRO A 156 -6.19 13.45 12.26
C PRO A 156 -5.11 14.54 12.36
N ASP A 157 -4.03 14.25 13.07
CA ASP A 157 -2.83 15.08 13.24
C ASP A 157 -1.77 14.86 12.14
N MET A 158 -2.04 14.02 11.13
CA MET A 158 -1.14 13.81 9.98
C MET A 158 -1.13 15.04 9.06
N ALA A 159 0.07 15.58 8.81
CA ALA A 159 0.25 16.75 7.97
C ALA A 159 0.61 16.39 6.52
N MET A 160 0.30 17.29 5.58
CA MET A 160 0.59 17.08 4.15
C MET A 160 2.09 16.97 3.85
N TYR A 161 2.96 17.60 4.64
CA TYR A 161 4.41 17.47 4.45
C TYR A 161 4.89 16.04 4.70
N GLU A 162 4.33 15.36 5.71
CA GLU A 162 4.66 13.98 6.08
C GLU A 162 4.24 13.02 4.96
N VAL A 163 3.05 13.25 4.40
CA VAL A 163 2.51 12.52 3.26
C VAL A 163 3.43 12.66 2.04
N ASN A 164 3.88 13.89 1.72
CA ASN A 164 4.80 14.14 0.61
C ASN A 164 6.15 13.45 0.81
N GLU A 165 6.71 13.51 2.01
CA GLU A 165 7.99 12.88 2.34
C GLU A 165 7.96 11.35 2.12
N ALA A 166 6.90 10.69 2.61
CA ALA A 166 6.69 9.27 2.39
C ALA A 166 6.49 8.92 0.90
N ALA A 167 5.69 9.72 0.19
CA ALA A 167 5.42 9.51 -1.23
C ALA A 167 6.69 9.66 -2.11
N GLU A 168 7.52 10.67 -1.83
CA GLU A 168 8.80 10.85 -2.52
C GLU A 168 9.76 9.68 -2.25
N MET A 169 9.80 9.19 -1.02
CA MET A 169 10.66 8.06 -0.67
C MET A 169 10.28 6.78 -1.43
N ILE A 170 8.99 6.46 -1.50
CA ILE A 170 8.49 5.30 -2.27
C ILE A 170 8.76 5.50 -3.75
N SER A 171 8.48 6.69 -4.29
CA SER A 171 8.68 7.00 -5.71
C SER A 171 10.13 6.86 -6.16
N ARG A 172 11.11 7.11 -5.27
CA ARG A 172 12.54 6.92 -5.55
C ARG A 172 12.99 5.46 -5.48
N ALA A 173 12.23 4.60 -4.83
CA ALA A 173 12.57 3.19 -4.64
C ALA A 173 11.97 2.28 -5.72
N VAL A 174 11.03 2.78 -6.53
CA VAL A 174 10.37 2.07 -7.63
C VAL A 174 10.99 2.47 -8.97
N ASP A 175 10.76 1.64 -10.00
CA ASP A 175 11.20 1.93 -11.37
C ASP A 175 10.55 3.21 -11.90
N SER A 176 11.29 4.02 -12.65
CA SER A 176 10.77 5.26 -13.26
C SER A 176 9.64 5.05 -14.26
N ASP A 177 9.56 3.85 -14.85
CA ASP A 177 8.50 3.47 -15.78
C ASP A 177 7.29 2.81 -15.06
N ALA A 178 7.34 2.66 -13.73
CA ALA A 178 6.26 2.07 -12.96
C ALA A 178 5.05 3.02 -12.85
N GLN A 179 3.84 2.47 -13.00
CA GLN A 179 2.62 3.18 -12.70
C GLN A 179 2.44 3.26 -11.18
N ILE A 180 2.45 4.46 -10.64
CA ILE A 180 2.31 4.70 -9.20
C ILE A 180 0.91 5.21 -8.90
N ILE A 181 0.25 4.58 -7.93
CA ILE A 181 -1.06 4.94 -7.40
C ILE A 181 -0.90 5.20 -5.91
N PHE A 182 -1.38 6.36 -5.47
CA PHE A 182 -1.18 6.85 -4.11
C PHE A 182 -2.51 7.29 -3.48
N GLY A 183 -2.80 6.77 -2.30
CA GLY A 183 -3.93 7.19 -1.47
C GLY A 183 -3.48 7.63 -0.08
N ALA A 184 -4.27 8.52 0.53
CA ALA A 184 -4.09 8.91 1.92
C ALA A 184 -5.41 8.88 2.69
N SER A 185 -5.42 8.23 3.85
CA SER A 185 -6.59 8.01 4.70
C SER A 185 -6.34 8.47 6.14
N ILE A 186 -7.41 8.88 6.83
CA ILE A 186 -7.35 9.29 8.22
C ILE A 186 -8.07 8.26 9.09
N ASP A 187 -7.34 7.64 10.01
CA ASP A 187 -7.89 6.79 11.06
C ASP A 187 -7.80 7.53 12.41
N PRO A 188 -8.94 7.90 13.03
CA PRO A 188 -8.97 8.54 14.35
C PRO A 188 -8.22 7.76 15.45
N ASN A 189 -8.06 6.45 15.31
CA ASN A 189 -7.36 5.60 16.28
C ASN A 189 -5.83 5.62 16.12
N MET A 190 -5.31 6.31 15.11
CA MET A 190 -3.88 6.39 14.77
C MET A 190 -3.23 7.72 15.18
N ALA A 191 -3.80 8.45 16.15
CA ALA A 191 -3.21 9.69 16.65
C ALA A 191 -1.73 9.51 17.03
N GLY A 192 -0.85 10.36 16.51
CA GLY A 192 0.61 10.26 16.73
C GLY A 192 1.32 9.15 15.94
N LYS A 193 0.62 8.42 15.06
CA LYS A 193 1.16 7.30 14.27
C LYS A 193 0.84 7.45 12.80
N VAL A 194 1.72 6.91 11.96
CA VAL A 194 1.52 6.77 10.51
C VAL A 194 1.84 5.33 10.11
N ARG A 195 0.99 4.77 9.27
CA ARG A 195 1.14 3.48 8.63
C ARG A 195 1.23 3.68 7.14
N VAL A 196 2.21 3.04 6.53
CA VAL A 196 2.40 3.00 5.10
C VAL A 196 2.24 1.56 4.65
N THR A 197 1.35 1.35 3.69
CA THR A 197 1.11 0.06 3.06
C THR A 197 1.45 0.18 1.59
N VAL A 198 2.35 -0.67 1.09
CA VAL A 198 2.79 -0.71 -0.30
C VAL A 198 2.40 -2.07 -0.89
N LEU A 199 1.73 -2.05 -2.04
CA LEU A 199 1.44 -3.20 -2.88
C LEU A 199 2.22 -3.02 -4.18
N ALA A 200 3.13 -3.94 -4.47
CA ALA A 200 3.89 -3.97 -5.70
C ALA A 200 3.40 -5.13 -6.57
N ALA A 201 3.11 -4.84 -7.84
CA ALA A 201 2.49 -5.78 -8.76
C ALA A 201 3.15 -5.76 -10.15
N GLY A 202 2.91 -6.81 -10.95
CA GLY A 202 3.39 -6.89 -12.32
C GLY A 202 4.86 -7.30 -12.49
N PHE A 203 5.45 -7.93 -11.47
CA PHE A 203 6.82 -8.47 -11.52
C PHE A 203 6.97 -9.51 -12.64
N GLY A 204 8.06 -9.46 -13.41
CA GLY A 204 8.43 -10.51 -14.38
C GLY A 204 7.58 -10.59 -15.66
N SER A 205 6.50 -9.81 -15.77
CA SER A 205 5.72 -9.74 -17.00
C SER A 205 6.45 -8.89 -18.06
N SER A 206 6.54 -9.36 -19.31
CA SER A 206 7.16 -8.62 -20.44
C SER A 206 6.18 -7.70 -21.18
N ARG A 207 4.95 -7.58 -20.66
CA ARG A 207 3.86 -6.89 -21.35
C ARG A 207 3.91 -5.40 -21.02
N ARG A 208 4.33 -4.57 -21.96
CA ARG A 208 4.30 -3.10 -21.83
C ARG A 208 2.85 -2.69 -21.56
N TYR A 209 2.60 -2.13 -20.38
CA TYR A 209 1.34 -1.46 -20.10
C TYR A 209 1.38 -0.12 -20.85
N GLU A 210 0.52 0.05 -21.86
CA GLU A 210 0.23 1.36 -22.45
C GLU A 210 -0.70 2.15 -21.51
N GLY A 211 -0.25 2.36 -20.26
CA GLY A 211 -0.92 3.21 -19.29
C GLY A 211 -0.33 4.61 -19.36
N ARG A 212 -1.18 5.63 -19.47
CA ARG A 212 -0.75 7.03 -19.39
C ARG A 212 0.04 7.24 -18.09
N VAL A 213 1.32 7.54 -18.21
CA VAL A 213 2.11 8.12 -17.13
C VAL A 213 1.39 9.41 -16.72
N ALA A 214 0.77 9.42 -15.54
CA ALA A 214 0.43 10.68 -14.90
C ALA A 214 1.78 11.31 -14.54
N SER A 215 2.32 12.13 -15.44
CA SER A 215 3.47 12.97 -15.10
C SER A 215 2.99 13.93 -14.04
N PHE A 216 3.29 13.64 -12.77
CA PHE A 216 3.13 14.61 -11.70
C PHE A 216 4.16 15.71 -11.94
N LYS A 217 3.73 16.77 -12.63
CA LYS A 217 4.36 18.06 -12.48
C LYS A 217 3.87 18.61 -11.15
N PHE A 218 4.67 18.44 -10.10
CA PHE A 218 4.63 19.39 -9.01
C PHE A 218 5.01 20.73 -9.64
N ASP A 219 4.03 21.62 -9.79
CA ASP A 219 4.32 23.00 -10.14
C ASP A 219 4.98 23.62 -8.91
N THR A 220 6.30 23.45 -8.78
CA THR A 220 7.15 24.08 -7.77
C THR A 220 7.33 25.58 -8.05
N ALA A 221 6.32 26.24 -8.61
CA ALA A 221 6.24 27.68 -8.73
C ALA A 221 5.83 28.31 -7.38
N ILE A 222 6.63 28.09 -6.34
CA ILE A 222 6.62 28.94 -5.14
C ILE A 222 7.44 30.23 -5.39
N ASP A 223 8.13 30.36 -6.53
CA ASP A 223 9.04 31.48 -6.80
C ASP A 223 8.42 32.75 -7.44
N LYS A 224 7.09 32.90 -7.48
CA LYS A 224 6.46 34.18 -7.91
C LYS A 224 5.18 34.56 -7.16
N VAL A 225 5.10 34.30 -5.86
CA VAL A 225 4.13 35.04 -5.04
C VAL A 225 4.73 36.43 -4.79
N ALA A 226 4.18 37.46 -5.46
CA ALA A 226 4.52 38.84 -5.15
C ALA A 226 4.27 39.09 -3.65
N PRO A 227 5.15 39.83 -2.95
CA PRO A 227 4.93 40.14 -1.54
C PRO A 227 3.56 40.82 -1.41
N VAL A 228 2.70 40.25 -0.56
CA VAL A 228 1.40 40.83 -0.23
C VAL A 228 1.66 42.18 0.41
N SER A 229 1.21 43.25 -0.25
CA SER A 229 1.28 44.61 0.32
C SER A 229 0.42 44.65 1.59
N MET A 230 1.00 45.14 2.68
CA MET A 230 0.29 45.33 3.96
C MET A 230 -0.87 46.33 3.87
N ASP A 231 -0.96 47.09 2.78
CA ASP A 231 -2.02 48.08 2.55
C ASP A 231 -3.35 47.46 2.05
N ASP A 232 -3.35 46.20 1.60
CA ASP A 232 -4.54 45.51 1.05
C ASP A 232 -5.22 44.52 2.01
N ILE A 233 -4.79 44.46 3.27
CA ILE A 233 -5.41 43.60 4.27
C ILE A 233 -6.65 44.31 4.84
N GLU A 234 -7.82 44.09 4.24
CA GLU A 234 -9.08 44.49 4.85
C GLU A 234 -9.26 43.77 6.19
N VAL A 235 -9.25 44.55 7.28
CA VAL A 235 -9.49 44.05 8.63
C VAL A 235 -10.89 43.41 8.69
N PRO A 236 -10.99 42.12 9.04
CA PRO A 236 -12.26 41.41 9.13
C PRO A 236 -13.25 42.10 10.06
N ALA A 237 -14.54 42.05 9.70
CA ALA A 237 -15.62 42.77 10.38
C ALA A 237 -15.72 42.50 11.90
N PHE A 238 -15.24 41.36 12.39
CA PHE A 238 -15.28 40.99 13.81
C PHE A 238 -14.29 41.76 14.70
N LEU A 239 -13.29 42.43 14.13
CA LEU A 239 -12.33 43.29 14.87
C LEU A 239 -12.79 44.75 14.99
N ARG A 240 -13.87 45.15 14.33
CA ARG A 240 -14.35 46.55 14.31
C ARG A 240 -15.20 46.95 15.51
N TYR A 241 -15.59 46.01 16.37
CA TYR A 241 -16.46 46.26 17.54
C TYR A 241 -15.86 45.73 18.84
N ARG A 242 -14.73 46.29 19.25
CA ARG A 242 -14.33 46.36 20.67
C ARG A 242 -13.63 47.69 20.92
N GLY A 243 -14.43 48.71 21.20
CA GLY A 243 -14.05 49.99 21.76
C GLY A 243 -15.14 50.39 22.75
#